data_AF-A0A316TBD6-F1
#
_entry.id   AF-A0A316TBD6-F1
#
_cell.length_a   1.000
_cell.length_b   1.000
_cell.length_c   1.000
_cell.angle_alpha   90.00
_cell.angle_beta   90.00
_cell.angle_gamma   90.00
#
_symmetry.space_group_name_H-M   'P 1'
#
loop_
_entity.id
_entity.type
_entity.pdbx_description
1 polymer ?
#
loop_
_entity_poly.entity_id
_entity_poly.type
_entity_poly.pdbx_seq_one_letter_code
_entity_poly.pdbx_strand_id
1 'polypeptide(L)' 'MLPNKWYCCPYCGTKIQGLTVKSNCDNVPFYCKKCKQTTMPKIKNGKVVK' A
#
# COMPACT_ATOMS: atom_id res chain seq x y z
N MET A 1 -19.06 7.66 -3.54
CA MET A 1 -17.59 7.55 -3.67
C MET A 1 -17.10 6.51 -2.67
N LEU A 2 -16.59 5.36 -3.12
CA LEU A 2 -15.90 4.42 -2.22
C LEU A 2 -14.70 5.16 -1.62
N PRO A 3 -14.43 5.10 -0.30
CA PRO A 3 -13.29 5.79 0.27
C PRO A 3 -12.03 5.22 -0.38
N ASN A 4 -11.40 6.01 -1.26
CA ASN A 4 -10.15 5.66 -1.92
C ASN A 4 -9.09 5.48 -0.84
N LYS A 5 -8.93 4.24 -0.35
CA LYS A 5 -7.85 3.90 0.59
C LYS A 5 -6.56 3.96 -0.19
N TRP A 6 -5.53 4.52 0.38
CA TRP A 6 -4.19 4.54 -0.22
C TRP A 6 -3.27 3.71 0.65
N TYR A 7 -2.41 2.92 0.01
CA TYR A 7 -1.22 2.41 0.66
C TYR A 7 -0.21 3.54 0.72
N CYS A 8 0.08 4.01 1.92
CA CYS A 8 1.10 5.02 2.18
C CYS A 8 2.40 4.33 2.60
N CYS A 9 3.54 4.92 2.23
CA CYS A 9 4.85 4.46 2.66
C CYS A 9 4.93 4.50 4.19
N PRO A 10 5.30 3.39 4.86
CA PRO A 10 5.43 3.37 6.32
C PRO A 10 6.55 4.27 6.85
N TYR A 11 7.52 4.65 6.00
CA TYR A 11 8.66 5.48 6.39
C TYR A 11 8.40 6.99 6.25
N CYS A 12 7.66 7.42 5.22
CA CYS A 12 7.49 8.85 4.92
C CYS A 12 6.04 9.29 4.70
N GLY A 13 5.08 8.39 4.85
CA GLY A 13 3.64 8.68 4.68
C GLY A 13 3.21 9.03 3.25
N THR A 14 4.12 9.00 2.26
CA THR A 14 3.79 9.32 0.87
C THR A 14 2.89 8.25 0.27
N LYS A 15 1.84 8.66 -0.44
CA LYS A 15 0.93 7.75 -1.15
C LYS A 15 1.71 6.97 -2.22
N ILE A 16 1.65 5.65 -2.17
CA ILE A 16 2.31 4.76 -3.14
C ILE A 16 1.29 4.23 -4.14
N GLN A 17 0.26 3.54 -3.65
CA GLN A 17 -0.72 2.85 -4.49
C GLN A 17 -2.14 3.09 -3.99
N GLY A 18 -3.08 3.32 -4.91
CA GLY A 18 -4.50 3.31 -4.60
C GLY A 18 -4.98 1.89 -4.29
N LEU A 19 -5.70 1.71 -3.19
CA LEU A 19 -6.31 0.46 -2.77
C LEU A 19 -7.81 0.50 -3.02
N THR A 20 -8.31 -0.54 -3.67
CA THR A 20 -9.73 -0.82 -3.82
C THR A 20 -10.14 -1.86 -2.79
N VAL A 21 -11.44 -1.96 -2.48
CA VAL A 21 -11.97 -2.88 -1.46
C VAL A 21 -11.68 -4.36 -1.75
N LYS A 22 -11.40 -4.70 -3.02
CA LYS A 22 -11.00 -6.05 -3.47
C LYS A 22 -9.50 -6.22 -3.71
N SER A 23 -8.68 -5.21 -3.38
CA SER A 23 -7.23 -5.31 -3.55
C SER A 23 -6.66 -6.31 -2.54
N ASN A 24 -6.13 -7.41 -3.08
CA ASN A 24 -5.38 -8.42 -2.35
C ASN A 24 -3.95 -8.45 -2.93
N CYS A 25 -2.97 -8.19 -2.09
CA CYS A 25 -1.56 -8.27 -2.45
C CYS A 25 -0.83 -8.99 -1.33
N ASP A 26 -0.25 -10.15 -1.61
CA ASP A 26 0.61 -10.84 -0.66
C ASP A 26 2.04 -10.77 -1.20
N ASN A 27 2.96 -10.27 -0.37
CA ASN A 27 4.39 -10.20 -0.67
C ASN A 27 4.76 -9.40 -1.95
N VAL A 28 3.92 -8.45 -2.37
CA VAL A 28 4.16 -7.60 -3.54
C VAL A 28 5.10 -6.44 -3.16
N PRO A 29 6.21 -6.22 -3.89
CA PRO A 29 7.11 -5.11 -3.61
C PRO A 29 6.50 -3.77 -4.04
N PHE A 30 6.20 -2.92 -3.07
CA PHE A 30 5.83 -1.54 -3.27
C PHE A 30 7.02 -0.62 -3.05
N TYR A 31 7.48 0.00 -4.13
CA TYR A 31 8.59 0.94 -4.12
C TYR A 31 8.14 2.36 -3.83
N CYS A 32 8.74 3.00 -2.82
CA CYS A 32 8.52 4.40 -2.52
C CYS A 32 9.53 5.28 -3.27
N LYS A 33 9.08 6.10 -4.22
CA LYS A 33 9.93 7.03 -4.97
C LYS A 33 10.64 8.07 -4.08
N LYS A 34 10.07 8.42 -2.93
CA LYS A 34 10.62 9.42 -2.00
C LYS A 34 11.71 8.84 -1.09
N CYS A 35 11.45 7.69 -0.48
CA CYS A 35 12.43 7.00 0.38
C CYS A 35 13.45 6.18 -0.41
N LYS A 36 13.15 5.87 -1.68
CA LYS A 36 13.89 4.92 -2.51
C LYS A 36 14.01 3.54 -1.87
N GLN A 37 13.01 3.17 -1.07
CA GLN A 37 12.93 1.89 -0.36
C GLN A 37 11.76 1.06 -0.88
N THR A 38 11.95 -0.25 -0.84
CA THR A 38 10.93 -1.24 -1.19
C THR A 38 10.28 -1.76 0.08
N THR A 39 8.96 -1.80 0.10
CA THR A 39 8.17 -2.38 1.19
C THR A 39 7.34 -3.53 0.66
N MET A 40 7.14 -4.56 1.47
CA MET A 40 6.37 -5.74 1.08
C MET A 40 5.15 -5.88 2.00
N PRO A 41 4.16 -4.98 1.89
CA PRO A 41 2.94 -5.07 2.68
C PRO A 41 2.12 -6.30 2.27
N LYS A 42 1.51 -6.94 3.25
CA LYS A 42 0.38 -7.84 3.01
C LYS A 42 -0.89 -7.01 3.03
N ILE A 43 -1.67 -7.10 1.97
CA ILE A 43 -2.93 -6.36 1.80
C ILE A 43 -4.03 -7.39 1.57
N LYS A 44 -5.05 -7.39 2.43
CA LYS A 44 -6.25 -8.21 2.28
C LYS A 44 -7.48 -7.33 2.35
N ASN A 45 -8.37 -7.44 1.37
CA ASN A 45 -9.60 -6.66 1.23
C ASN A 45 -9.37 -5.14 1.37
N GLY A 46 -8.30 -4.64 0.75
CA GLY A 46 -7.94 -3.22 0.81
C GLY A 46 -7.50 -2.71 2.19
N LYS A 47 -7.09 -3.61 3.10
CA LYS A 47 -6.47 -3.28 4.39
C LYS A 47 -5.07 -3.89 4.45
N VAL A 48 -4.10 -3.11 4.94
CA VAL A 48 -2.77 -3.61 5.24
C VAL A 48 -2.86 -4.49 6.49
N VAL A 49 -2.40 -5.73 6.37
CA VAL A 49 -2.29 -6.72 7.44
C VAL A 49 -0.81 -6.78 7.81
N LYS A 50 -0.49 -6.63 9.10
CA LYS A 50 0.87 -6.81 9.63
C LYS A 50 1.22 -8.30 9.66
#